data_AF-A0A7J2XXX8-F1
#
_entry.id   AF-A0A7J2XXX8-F1
#
_cell.length_a   1.000
_cell.length_b   1.000
_cell.length_c   1.000
_cell.angle_alpha   90.00
_cell.angle_beta   90.00
_cell.angle_gamma   90.00
#
_symmetry.space_group_name_H-M   'P 1'
#
loop_
_entity.id
_entity.type
_entity.pdbx_description
1 polymer ?
#
loop_
_entity_poly.entity_id
_entity_poly.type
_entity_poly.pdbx_seq_one_letter_code
_entity_poly.pdbx_strand_id
1 'polypeptide(L)' 'MRNCGRELWEYADELAEKLSDRELRYLWRTANALHQNSYENWMSAREVELSVRDVERFVERLRSILK' A
#
# COMPACT_ATOMS: atom_id res chain seq x y z
N MET A 1 4.78 6.49 22.46
CA MET A 1 3.95 6.65 21.24
C MET A 1 4.46 5.63 20.24
N ARG A 2 3.68 4.61 19.87
CA ARG A 2 4.13 3.58 18.92
C ARG A 2 4.20 4.21 17.53
N ASN A 3 5.32 4.03 16.83
CA ASN A 3 5.52 4.54 15.47
C ASN A 3 4.80 3.62 14.48
N CYS A 4 3.46 3.72 14.45
CA CYS A 4 2.58 2.82 13.70
C CYS A 4 2.92 2.73 12.20
N GLY A 5 3.50 3.80 11.63
CA GLY A 5 3.95 3.81 10.23
C GLY A 5 5.13 2.87 9.98
N ARG A 6 6.21 2.97 10.78
CA ARG A 6 7.41 2.14 10.57
C ARG A 6 7.13 0.65 10.73
N GLU A 7 6.37 0.29 11.78
CA GLU A 7 6.01 -1.09 12.06
C GLU A 7 5.22 -1.72 10.90
N LEU A 8 4.30 -0.97 10.29
CA LEU A 8 3.56 -1.45 9.11
C LEU A 8 4.44 -1.58 7.87
N TRP A 9 5.43 -0.70 7.70
CA TRP A 9 6.41 -0.82 6.61
C TRP A 9 7.24 -2.10 6.73
N GLU A 10 7.77 -2.37 7.92
CA GLU A 10 8.54 -3.60 8.20
C GLU A 10 7.66 -4.85 8.00
N TYR A 11 6.43 -4.84 8.51
CA TYR A 11 5.52 -5.96 8.33
C TYR A 11 5.15 -6.22 6.85
N ALA A 12 4.86 -5.17 6.08
CA ALA A 12 4.55 -5.32 4.65
C ALA A 12 5.75 -5.84 3.85
N ASP A 13 6.97 -5.45 4.23
CA ASP A 13 8.23 -5.94 3.67
C ASP A 13 8.37 -7.45 3.90
N GLU A 14 8.28 -7.87 5.16
CA GLU A 14 8.36 -9.28 5.56
C GLU A 14 7.27 -10.14 4.93
N LEU A 15 6.03 -9.64 4.88
CA LEU A 15 4.90 -10.37 4.30
C LEU A 15 5.13 -10.65 2.81
N ALA A 16 5.58 -9.65 2.07
CA ALA A 16 5.88 -9.80 0.65
C ALA A 16 7.06 -10.75 0.40
N GLU A 17 8.06 -10.77 1.29
CA GLU A 17 9.16 -11.74 1.21
C GLU A 17 8.67 -13.17 1.49
N LYS A 18 7.93 -13.38 2.59
CA LYS A 18 7.37 -14.69 2.98
C LYS A 18 6.49 -15.30 1.88
N LEU A 19 5.75 -14.46 1.15
CA LEU A 19 4.87 -14.89 0.07
C LEU A 19 5.53 -14.90 -1.31
N SER A 20 6.80 -14.49 -1.42
CA SER A 20 7.47 -14.24 -2.71
C SER A 20 6.66 -13.33 -3.65
N ASP A 21 5.89 -12.40 -3.08
CA ASP A 21 4.94 -11.56 -3.79
C ASP A 21 5.43 -10.11 -3.80
N ARG A 22 6.19 -9.77 -4.85
CA ARG A 22 6.72 -8.42 -5.04
C ARG A 22 5.62 -7.39 -5.31
N GLU A 23 4.45 -7.82 -5.78
CA GLU A 23 3.34 -6.91 -6.08
C GLU A 23 2.78 -6.29 -4.80
N LEU A 24 2.72 -7.04 -3.70
CA LEU A 24 2.33 -6.49 -2.38
C LEU A 24 3.17 -5.27 -1.97
N ARG A 25 4.48 -5.28 -2.27
CA ARG A 25 5.37 -4.13 -1.99
C ARG A 25 5.01 -2.90 -2.80
N TYR A 26 4.70 -3.06 -4.09
CA TYR A 26 4.33 -1.95 -4.95
C TYR A 26 2.98 -1.37 -4.55
N LEU A 27 1.99 -2.22 -4.29
CA LEU A 27 0.66 -1.81 -3.88
C LEU A 27 0.67 -1.10 -2.50
N TRP A 28 1.45 -1.61 -1.54
CA TRP A 28 1.67 -0.92 -0.25
C TRP A 28 2.30 0.47 -0.43
N ARG A 29 3.29 0.60 -1.30
CA ARG A 29 3.92 1.90 -1.62
C ARG A 29 2.91 2.87 -2.22
N THR A 30 2.06 2.42 -3.13
CA THR A 30 1.01 3.26 -3.73
C THR A 30 0.00 3.74 -2.67
N ALA A 31 -0.41 2.86 -1.75
CA ALA A 31 -1.27 3.23 -0.63
C ALA A 31 -0.62 4.32 0.26
N ASN A 32 0.68 4.19 0.56
CA ASN A 32 1.41 5.21 1.33
C ASN A 32 1.55 6.53 0.56
N ALA A 33 1.77 6.47 -0.75
CA ALA A 33 1.84 7.67 -1.58
C ALA A 33 0.50 8.42 -1.59
N LEU A 34 -0.64 7.72 -1.65
CA LEU A 34 -1.97 8.33 -1.50
C LEU A 34 -2.19 8.94 -0.11
N HIS A 35 -1.77 8.24 0.95
CA HIS A 35 -1.86 8.77 2.31
C HIS A 35 -1.06 10.07 2.45
N GLN A 36 0.16 10.12 1.92
CA GLN A 36 0.96 11.35 1.89
C GLN A 36 0.29 12.44 1.02
N ASN A 37 -0.19 12.05 -0.16
CA ASN A 37 -0.84 12.98 -1.09
C ASN A 37 -2.06 13.68 -0.47
N SER A 38 -2.76 13.06 0.49
CA SER A 38 -3.89 13.70 1.16
C SER A 38 -3.51 14.97 1.94
N TYR A 39 -2.25 15.11 2.35
CA TYR A 39 -1.71 16.31 2.99
C TYR A 39 -1.09 17.26 1.98
N GLU A 40 -0.40 16.70 0.98
CA GLU A 40 0.50 17.44 0.11
C GLU A 40 -0.14 17.89 -1.22
N ASN A 41 -1.17 17.17 -1.67
CA ASN A 41 -1.91 17.41 -2.91
C ASN A 41 -1.02 17.52 -4.16
N TRP A 42 0.02 16.69 -4.25
CA TRP A 42 1.00 16.66 -5.36
C TRP A 42 0.51 15.89 -6.59
N MET A 43 -0.34 14.88 -6.42
CA MET A 43 -0.82 14.03 -7.49
C MET A 43 -1.88 14.72 -8.32
N SER A 44 -1.85 14.49 -9.64
CA SER A 44 -2.97 14.86 -10.50
C SER A 44 -4.22 14.04 -10.18
N ALA A 45 -5.41 14.53 -10.53
CA ALA A 45 -6.66 13.79 -10.34
C ALA A 45 -6.64 12.39 -11.01
N ARG A 46 -6.04 12.28 -12.20
CA ARG A 46 -5.86 11.00 -12.90
C ARG A 46 -4.95 10.04 -12.10
N GLU A 47 -3.89 10.57 -11.50
CA GLU A 47 -2.96 9.76 -10.71
C GLU A 47 -3.61 9.26 -9.41
N VAL A 48 -4.44 10.11 -8.78
CA VAL A 48 -5.26 9.71 -7.64
C VAL A 48 -6.19 8.56 -8.04
N GLU A 49 -6.91 8.69 -9.15
CA GLU A 49 -7.83 7.64 -9.63
C GLU A 49 -7.13 6.31 -9.89
N LEU A 50 -5.97 6.34 -10.57
CA LEU A 50 -5.18 5.13 -10.82
C LEU A 50 -4.65 4.51 -9.52
N SER A 51 -4.14 5.33 -8.62
CA SER A 51 -3.64 4.87 -7.32
C SER A 51 -4.73 4.25 -6.46
N VAL A 52 -5.98 4.76 -6.53
CA VAL A 52 -7.12 4.16 -5.81
C VAL A 52 -7.40 2.76 -6.33
N ARG A 53 -7.37 2.53 -7.64
CA ARG A 53 -7.55 1.19 -8.23
C ARG A 53 -6.47 0.22 -7.78
N ASP A 54 -5.23 0.69 -7.64
CA ASP A 54 -4.15 -0.11 -7.06
C ASP A 54 -4.42 -0.46 -5.58
N VAL A 55 -4.95 0.47 -4.79
CA VAL A 55 -5.34 0.20 -3.39
C VAL A 55 -6.50 -0.81 -3.32
N GLU A 56 -7.49 -0.72 -4.20
CA GLU A 56 -8.57 -1.73 -4.28
C GLU A 56 -7.99 -3.12 -4.56
N ARG A 57 -7.06 -3.21 -5.52
CA ARG A 57 -6.34 -4.46 -5.83
C ARG A 57 -5.53 -4.97 -4.65
N PHE A 58 -4.92 -4.08 -3.87
CA PHE A 58 -4.19 -4.42 -2.65
C PHE A 58 -5.10 -5.11 -1.63
N VAL A 59 -6.27 -4.52 -1.38
CA VAL A 59 -7.24 -5.05 -0.43
C VAL A 59 -7.72 -6.43 -0.87
N GLU A 60 -8.03 -6.62 -2.16
CA GLU A 60 -8.41 -7.93 -2.68
C GLU A 60 -7.30 -8.97 -2.54
N ARG A 61 -6.04 -8.57 -2.77
CA ARG A 61 -4.90 -9.47 -2.56
C ARG A 61 -4.78 -9.89 -1.10
N LEU A 62 -4.88 -8.95 -0.15
CA LEU A 62 -4.86 -9.25 1.28
C LEU A 62 -6.02 -10.16 1.69
N ARG A 63 -7.23 -9.89 1.20
CA ARG A 63 -8.40 -10.77 1.43
C ARG A 63 -8.18 -12.19 0.93
N SER A 64 -7.46 -12.37 -0.18
CA SER A 64 -7.14 -13.70 -0.70
C SER A 64 -6.15 -14.48 0.17
N ILE A 65 -5.28 -13.78 0.92
CA ILE A 65 -4.30 -14.37 1.83
C ILE A 65 -4.93 -14.74 3.17
N LEU A 66 -5.91 -13.97 3.65
CA LEU A 66 -6.60 -14.18 4.93
C LEU A 66 -7.62 -15.33 4.91
N LYS A 67 -7.70 -16.09 3.82
CA LYS A 67 -8.61 -17.25 3.70
C LYS A 67 -8.09 -18.47 4.43
#